data_AF-A0A8H3G5S2-F1
#
_entry.id   AF-A0A8H3G5S2-F1
#
_cell.length_a   1.000
_cell.length_b   1.000
_cell.length_c   1.000
_cell.angle_alpha   90.00
_cell.angle_beta   90.00
_cell.angle_gamma   90.00
#
_symmetry.space_group_name_H-M   'P 1'
#
loop_
_entity.id
_entity.type
_entity.pdbx_description
1 polymer ?
#
loop_
_entity_poly.entity_id
_entity_poly.type
_entity_poly.pdbx_seq_one_letter_code
_entity_poly.pdbx_strand_id
1 'polypeptide(L)'
;MGGPPLRLEPDPKSSQPDFDPHIPAYVTSLEEAQNSFYYHQNRCLKEASATMDNKALQGAAILKISHRISSLQIEYNKKSRLQSPNHWDPLLRECEEIVNLATFVVKGHNHSSNNSSSEIPMFFMDMSIVGPLFSIAHGCRDPIIRRGAVALL
;
A
#
# COMPACT_ATOMS: atom_id res chain seq x y z
N MET A 1 -48.41 19.26 37.90
CA MET A 1 -47.70 20.22 37.04
C MET A 1 -46.50 19.51 36.44
N GLY A 2 -46.57 19.13 35.16
CA GLY A 2 -45.47 18.49 34.44
C GLY A 2 -45.46 19.02 33.02
N GLY A 3 -44.54 19.94 32.72
CA GLY A 3 -44.32 20.45 31.37
C GLY A 3 -43.53 19.44 30.54
N PRO A 4 -43.78 19.34 29.21
CA PRO A 4 -43.09 18.39 28.36
C PRO A 4 -41.62 18.80 28.16
N PRO A 5 -40.70 17.84 27.95
CA PRO A 5 -39.28 18.12 27.79
C PRO A 5 -39.03 18.84 26.45
N LEU A 6 -38.25 19.91 26.51
CA LEU A 6 -37.78 20.65 25.34
C LEU A 6 -36.91 19.73 24.48
N ARG A 7 -37.43 19.38 23.30
CA ARG A 7 -36.68 18.71 22.25
C ARG A 7 -35.71 19.72 21.64
N LEU A 8 -34.42 19.55 21.92
CA LEU A 8 -33.34 20.25 21.22
C LEU A 8 -33.30 19.72 19.78
N GLU A 9 -33.85 20.49 18.84
CA GLU A 9 -33.63 20.26 17.42
C GLU A 9 -32.15 20.54 17.11
N PRO A 10 -31.42 19.63 16.44
CA PRO A 10 -30.03 19.88 16.07
C PRO A 10 -29.96 20.95 14.98
N ASP A 11 -29.15 21.99 15.21
CA ASP A 11 -28.91 23.07 14.26
C ASP A 11 -28.45 22.51 12.89
N PRO A 12 -29.12 22.87 11.77
CA PRO A 12 -28.76 22.43 10.42
C PRO A 12 -27.49 23.10 9.86
N LYS A 13 -26.74 23.82 10.70
CA LYS A 13 -25.52 24.55 10.34
C LYS A 13 -24.28 24.00 11.07
N SER A 14 -24.19 22.69 11.20
CA SER A 14 -22.87 22.01 11.28
C SER A 14 -22.30 21.95 9.86
N SER A 15 -22.03 23.13 9.29
CA SER A 15 -21.44 23.30 7.97
C SER A 15 -19.99 22.83 8.05
N GLN A 16 -19.71 21.80 7.25
CA GLN A 16 -18.45 21.15 6.88
C GLN A 16 -17.15 21.62 7.59
N PRO A 17 -16.25 20.68 7.95
CA PRO A 17 -14.91 21.05 8.39
C PRO A 17 -14.28 21.98 7.34
N ASP A 18 -13.91 23.18 7.79
CA ASP A 18 -13.21 24.19 7.01
C ASP A 18 -11.85 23.59 6.62
N PHE A 19 -11.80 22.93 5.47
CA PHE A 19 -10.60 22.28 4.99
C PHE A 19 -9.62 23.40 4.61
N ASP A 20 -8.49 23.45 5.33
CA ASP A 20 -7.40 24.39 5.07
C ASP A 20 -7.11 24.45 3.55
N PRO A 21 -7.22 25.64 2.92
CA PRO A 21 -7.09 25.81 1.47
C PRO A 21 -5.69 25.44 0.95
N HIS A 22 -4.71 25.23 1.83
CA HIS A 22 -3.38 24.75 1.46
C HIS A 22 -3.27 23.23 1.33
N ILE A 23 -4.25 22.46 1.82
CA ILE A 23 -4.24 20.98 1.75
C ILE A 23 -4.04 20.47 0.32
N PRO A 24 -4.70 21.01 -0.73
CA PRO A 24 -4.47 20.58 -2.10
C PRO A 24 -3.04 20.84 -2.58
N ALA A 25 -2.44 21.97 -2.19
CA ALA A 25 -1.07 22.33 -2.58
C ALA A 25 -0.03 21.39 -1.92
N TYR A 26 -0.24 21.04 -0.64
CA TYR A 26 0.61 20.08 0.06
C TYR A 26 0.54 18.69 -0.57
N VAL A 27 -0.66 18.21 -0.92
CA VAL A 27 -0.85 16.91 -1.58
C VAL A 27 -0.11 16.87 -2.92
N THR A 28 -0.22 17.91 -3.74
CA THR A 28 0.53 18.00 -5.00
C THR A 28 2.05 17.98 -4.79
N SER A 29 2.56 18.74 -3.81
CA SER A 29 4.01 18.73 -3.51
C SER A 29 4.51 17.37 -3.01
N LEU A 30 3.68 16.65 -2.25
CA LEU A 30 4.00 15.32 -1.74
C LEU A 30 4.08 14.31 -2.88
N GLU A 31 3.18 14.40 -3.85
CA GLU A 31 3.18 13.57 -5.05
C GLU A 31 4.41 13.82 -5.92
N GLU A 32 4.76 15.10 -6.14
CA GLU A 32 5.96 15.48 -6.88
C GLU A 32 7.23 14.96 -6.19
N ALA A 33 7.31 15.10 -4.86
CA ALA A 33 8.43 14.59 -4.07
C ALA A 33 8.52 13.05 -4.11
N GLN A 34 7.40 12.35 -3.99
CA GLN A 34 7.35 10.88 -4.09
C GLN A 34 7.77 10.39 -5.48
N ASN A 35 7.23 11.01 -6.54
CA ASN A 35 7.57 10.66 -7.91
C ASN A 35 9.06 10.92 -8.19
N SER A 36 9.58 12.07 -7.76
CA SER A 36 11.01 12.41 -7.89
C SER A 36 11.90 11.39 -7.17
N PHE A 37 11.55 11.03 -5.94
CA PHE A 37 12.24 10.01 -5.17
C PHE A 37 12.22 8.64 -5.88
N TYR A 38 11.07 8.24 -6.44
CA TYR A 38 10.93 7.00 -7.20
C TYR A 38 11.77 6.96 -8.47
N TYR A 39 11.80 8.05 -9.24
CA TYR A 39 12.63 8.13 -10.44
C TYR A 39 14.11 8.02 -10.08
N HIS A 40 14.54 8.73 -9.04
CA HIS A 40 15.93 8.67 -8.57
C HIS A 40 16.28 7.27 -8.06
N GLN A 41 15.42 6.67 -7.23
CA GLN A 41 15.61 5.32 -6.71
C GLN A 41 15.70 4.29 -7.83
N ASN A 42 14.79 4.30 -8.81
CA ASN A 42 14.82 3.34 -9.91
C ASN A 42 16.04 3.52 -10.81
N ARG A 43 16.50 4.76 -11.00
CA ARG A 43 17.72 5.03 -11.75
C ARG A 43 18.93 4.40 -11.03
N CYS A 44 19.10 4.70 -9.74
CA CYS A 44 20.18 4.14 -8.93
C CYS A 44 20.10 2.61 -8.87
N LEU A 45 18.90 2.04 -8.73
CA LEU A 45 18.70 0.59 -8.70
C LEU A 45 18.98 -0.07 -10.05
N LYS A 46 18.65 0.57 -11.18
CA LYS A 46 18.98 0.03 -12.51
C LYS A 46 20.50 -0.03 -12.71
N GLU A 47 21.19 1.05 -12.36
CA GLU A 47 22.64 1.15 -12.47
C GLU A 47 23.35 0.16 -11.52
N ALA A 48 22.82 -0.04 -10.31
CA ALA A 48 23.40 -0.94 -9.30
C ALA A 48 22.94 -2.41 -9.40
N SER A 49 21.88 -2.72 -10.16
CA SER A 49 21.31 -4.08 -10.20
C SER A 49 22.28 -5.16 -10.70
N ALA A 50 23.29 -4.79 -11.49
CA ALA A 50 24.31 -5.71 -12.00
C ALA A 50 25.37 -6.09 -10.95
N THR A 51 25.50 -5.33 -9.86
CA THR A 51 26.52 -5.51 -8.83
C THR A 51 25.96 -5.79 -7.44
N MET A 52 24.62 -5.82 -7.30
CA MET A 52 23.94 -5.97 -6.02
C MET A 52 23.86 -7.42 -5.53
N ASP A 53 24.12 -7.60 -4.24
CA ASP A 53 23.88 -8.85 -3.51
C ASP A 53 22.37 -9.18 -3.44
N ASN A 54 22.04 -10.46 -3.24
CA ASN A 54 20.66 -10.94 -3.16
C ASN A 54 19.86 -10.23 -2.04
N LYS A 55 20.51 -9.96 -0.90
CA LYS A 55 19.89 -9.19 0.20
C LYS A 55 19.62 -7.73 -0.18
N ALA A 56 20.50 -7.13 -0.98
CA ALA A 56 20.30 -5.78 -1.48
C ALA A 56 19.14 -5.71 -2.50
N LEU A 57 18.99 -6.75 -3.34
CA LEU A 57 17.85 -6.90 -4.24
C LEU A 57 16.52 -7.08 -3.47
N GLN A 58 16.53 -7.81 -2.35
CA GLN A 58 15.36 -7.94 -1.47
C GLN A 58 14.98 -6.60 -0.84
N GLY A 59 15.95 -5.87 -0.29
CA GLY A 59 15.71 -4.52 0.26
C GLY A 59 15.17 -3.55 -0.81
N ALA A 60 15.68 -3.63 -2.04
CA ALA A 60 15.18 -2.87 -3.18
C ALA A 60 13.73 -3.25 -3.55
N ALA A 61 13.37 -4.53 -3.46
CA ALA A 61 12.00 -4.99 -3.70
C ALA A 61 11.03 -4.47 -2.63
N ILE A 62 11.42 -4.49 -1.34
CA ILE A 62 10.64 -3.92 -0.23
C ILE A 62 10.40 -2.41 -0.45
N LEU A 63 11.44 -1.68 -0.83
CA LEU A 63 11.31 -0.24 -1.13
C LEU A 63 10.33 0.03 -2.28
N LYS A 64 10.37 -0.80 -3.34
CA LYS A 64 9.42 -0.71 -4.46
C LYS A 64 7.98 -1.00 -4.01
N ILE A 65 7.77 -1.99 -3.15
CA ILE A 65 6.46 -2.29 -2.56
C ILE A 65 5.95 -1.08 -1.77
N SER A 66 6.78 -0.51 -0.90
CA SER A 66 6.43 0.66 -0.07
C SER A 66 6.09 1.90 -0.91
N HIS A 67 6.77 2.12 -2.03
CA HIS A 67 6.43 3.21 -2.92
C HIS A 67 5.08 2.97 -3.60
N ARG A 68 4.89 1.79 -4.22
CA ARG A 68 3.67 1.47 -4.96
C ARG A 68 2.42 1.50 -4.08
N ILE A 69 2.51 1.00 -2.85
CA ILE A 69 1.38 1.07 -1.92
C ILE A 69 1.03 2.52 -1.55
N SER A 70 2.03 3.40 -1.41
CA SER A 70 1.80 4.81 -1.12
C SER A 70 1.11 5.51 -2.29
N SER A 71 1.54 5.24 -3.52
CA SER A 71 0.88 5.74 -4.73
C SER A 71 -0.55 5.21 -4.85
N LEU A 72 -0.77 3.92 -4.56
CA LEU A 72 -2.10 3.32 -4.53
C LEU A 72 -3.02 3.99 -3.51
N GLN A 73 -2.52 4.28 -2.31
CA GLN A 73 -3.29 4.95 -1.27
C GLN A 73 -3.65 6.38 -1.65
N ILE A 74 -2.75 7.12 -2.30
CA ILE A 74 -3.05 8.47 -2.80
C ILE A 74 -4.14 8.41 -3.87
N GLU A 75 -3.99 7.52 -4.86
CA GLU A 75 -5.00 7.34 -5.92
C GLU A 75 -6.35 6.88 -5.37
N TYR A 76 -6.32 5.99 -4.37
CA TYR A 76 -7.50 5.57 -3.63
C TYR A 76 -8.17 6.76 -2.92
N ASN A 77 -7.42 7.56 -2.16
CA ASN A 77 -7.96 8.69 -1.41
C ASN A 77 -8.51 9.80 -2.33
N LYS A 78 -7.89 10.03 -3.48
CA LYS A 78 -8.41 10.94 -4.52
C LYS A 78 -9.76 10.46 -5.07
N LYS A 79 -9.86 9.17 -5.40
CA LYS A 79 -11.03 8.57 -6.08
C LYS A 79 -12.12 8.09 -5.11
N SER A 80 -11.82 7.91 -3.82
CA SER A 80 -12.76 7.48 -2.78
C SER A 80 -13.94 8.44 -2.63
N ARG A 81 -13.75 9.74 -2.94
CA ARG A 81 -14.84 10.72 -3.02
C ARG A 81 -15.92 10.35 -4.06
N LEU A 82 -15.63 9.45 -5.01
CA LEU A 82 -16.52 9.06 -6.10
C LEU A 82 -17.27 7.74 -5.85
N GLN A 83 -17.05 7.02 -4.74
CA GLN A 83 -17.72 5.75 -4.33
C GLN A 83 -18.02 4.73 -5.46
N SER A 84 -17.28 4.78 -6.57
CA SER A 84 -17.59 3.92 -7.71
C SER A 84 -16.97 2.55 -7.49
N PRO A 85 -17.74 1.45 -7.61
CA PRO A 85 -17.27 0.08 -7.41
C PRO A 85 -16.08 -0.33 -8.30
N ASN A 86 -15.76 0.44 -9.34
CA ASN A 86 -14.74 0.11 -10.35
C ASN A 86 -13.41 0.84 -10.10
N HIS A 87 -13.23 1.50 -8.95
CA HIS A 87 -12.06 2.33 -8.71
C HIS A 87 -10.75 1.55 -8.53
N TRP A 88 -10.84 0.24 -8.25
CA TRP A 88 -9.68 -0.66 -8.14
C TRP A 88 -9.26 -1.23 -9.51
N ASP A 89 -10.14 -1.22 -10.52
CA ASP A 89 -9.87 -1.83 -11.83
C ASP A 89 -8.65 -1.22 -12.53
N PRO A 90 -8.44 0.13 -12.53
CA PRO A 90 -7.22 0.73 -13.08
C PRO A 90 -5.96 0.42 -12.28
N LEU A 91 -6.12 -0.06 -11.04
CA LEU A 91 -5.05 -0.30 -10.08
C LEU A 91 -4.66 -1.79 -9.99
N LEU A 92 -5.36 -2.68 -10.71
CA LEU A 92 -5.12 -4.13 -10.67
C LEU A 92 -3.68 -4.49 -11.03
N ARG A 93 -3.11 -3.82 -12.04
CA ARG A 93 -1.72 -4.04 -12.45
C ARG A 93 -0.74 -3.72 -11.32
N GLU A 94 -0.97 -2.63 -10.60
CA GLU A 94 -0.13 -2.23 -9.47
C GLU A 94 -0.26 -3.22 -8.30
N CYS A 95 -1.48 -3.71 -8.03
CA CYS A 95 -1.70 -4.76 -7.04
C CYS A 95 -0.97 -6.06 -7.41
N GLU A 96 -1.03 -6.48 -8.67
CA GLU A 96 -0.31 -7.66 -9.17
C GLU A 96 1.21 -7.50 -9.03
N GLU A 97 1.76 -6.34 -9.43
CA GLU A 97 3.18 -6.05 -9.30
C GLU A 97 3.65 -6.07 -7.84
N ILE A 98 2.83 -5.59 -6.89
CA ILE A 98 3.13 -5.68 -5.45
C ILE A 98 3.15 -7.14 -4.97
N VAL A 99 2.16 -7.96 -5.35
CA VAL A 99 2.11 -9.38 -4.97
C VAL A 99 3.31 -10.15 -5.54
N ASN A 100 3.71 -9.84 -6.77
CA ASN A 100 4.90 -10.44 -7.40
C ASN A 100 6.19 -10.04 -6.69
N LEU A 101 6.35 -8.76 -6.31
CA LEU A 101 7.49 -8.29 -5.53
C LEU A 101 7.53 -8.92 -4.14
N ALA A 102 6.38 -9.02 -3.46
CA ALA A 102 6.28 -9.67 -2.15
C ALA A 102 6.64 -11.16 -2.24
N THR A 103 6.18 -11.84 -3.28
CA THR A 103 6.56 -13.23 -3.57
C THR A 103 8.08 -13.38 -3.73
N PHE A 104 8.73 -12.44 -4.41
CA PHE A 104 10.19 -12.43 -4.57
C PHE A 104 10.91 -12.27 -3.22
N VAL A 105 10.45 -11.36 -2.37
CA VAL A 105 11.02 -11.13 -1.03
C VAL A 105 10.89 -12.38 -0.16
N VAL A 106 9.70 -12.98 -0.10
CA VAL A 106 9.43 -14.18 0.72
C VAL A 106 10.25 -15.38 0.23
N LYS A 107 10.29 -15.63 -1.09
CA LYS A 107 11.07 -16.74 -1.67
C LYS A 107 12.59 -16.53 -1.51
N GLY A 108 13.05 -15.30 -1.59
CA GLY A 108 14.46 -14.95 -1.39
C GLY A 108 14.96 -15.23 0.04
N HIS A 109 14.08 -15.10 1.04
CA HIS A 109 14.41 -15.41 2.43
C HIS A 109 14.61 -16.91 2.65
N ASN A 110 13.76 -17.74 2.04
CA ASN A 110 13.78 -19.20 2.21
C ASN A 110 15.01 -19.89 1.60
N HIS A 111 15.66 -19.29 0.60
CA HIS A 111 16.86 -19.86 -0.03
C HIS A 111 18.16 -19.61 0.75
N SER A 112 18.17 -18.67 1.70
CA SER A 112 19.37 -18.37 2.49
C SER A 112 19.55 -19.29 3.70
N SER A 113 18.55 -20.08 4.09
CA SER A 113 18.61 -21.06 5.18
C SER A 113 18.87 -22.46 4.62
N ASN A 114 20.08 -22.69 4.12
CA ASN A 114 20.51 -23.98 3.60
C ASN A 114 20.84 -25.01 4.72
N ASN A 115 20.11 -24.98 5.83
CA ASN A 115 20.22 -25.98 6.89
C ASN A 115 18.99 -26.88 6.86
N SER A 116 19.19 -28.04 6.23
CA SER A 116 18.36 -29.23 6.31
C SER A 116 18.15 -29.67 7.76
N SER A 117 17.13 -29.16 8.44
CA SER A 117 16.44 -29.88 9.51
C SER A 117 15.22 -29.09 9.96
N SER A 118 14.08 -29.78 9.93
CA SER A 118 12.79 -29.35 10.47
C SER A 118 12.06 -28.27 9.68
N GLU A 119 10.89 -28.68 9.16
CA GLU A 119 9.77 -27.87 8.66
C GLU A 119 9.24 -26.93 9.75
N ILE A 120 10.05 -26.01 10.22
CA ILE A 120 9.56 -24.88 10.99
C ILE A 120 9.32 -23.80 9.96
N PRO A 121 8.06 -23.46 9.62
CA PRO A 121 7.80 -22.26 8.83
C PRO A 121 8.35 -21.10 9.66
N MET A 122 9.53 -20.61 9.28
CA MET A 122 10.08 -19.41 9.88
C MET A 122 9.16 -18.31 9.38
N PHE A 123 8.23 -17.91 10.23
CA PHE A 123 7.26 -16.85 9.95
C PHE A 123 8.03 -15.53 9.95
N PHE A 124 8.85 -15.34 8.91
CA PHE A 124 9.53 -14.09 8.65
C PHE A 124 8.52 -13.17 7.99
N MET A 125 7.65 -12.63 8.83
CA MET A 125 6.70 -11.62 8.44
C MET A 125 7.44 -10.28 8.46
N ASP A 126 8.01 -9.91 7.32
CA ASP A 126 8.55 -8.56 7.19
C ASP A 126 7.37 -7.58 7.31
N MET A 127 7.27 -6.88 8.44
CA MET A 127 6.18 -5.95 8.72
C MET A 127 6.02 -4.90 7.62
N SER A 128 7.07 -4.65 6.83
CA SER A 128 7.02 -3.76 5.67
C SER A 128 6.17 -4.27 4.50
N ILE A 129 5.94 -5.58 4.37
CA ILE A 129 5.13 -6.18 3.29
C ILE A 129 3.73 -6.59 3.74
N VAL A 130 3.51 -6.82 5.05
CA VAL A 130 2.21 -7.25 5.60
C VAL A 130 1.13 -6.22 5.40
N GLY A 131 1.38 -4.95 5.76
CA GLY A 131 0.42 -3.86 5.57
C GLY A 131 -0.03 -3.68 4.11
N PRO A 132 0.92 -3.65 3.15
CA PRO A 132 0.60 -3.65 1.72
C PRO A 132 -0.24 -4.86 1.28
N LEU A 133 0.16 -6.07 1.67
CA LEU A 133 -0.56 -7.29 1.30
C LEU A 133 -1.96 -7.36 1.89
N PHE A 134 -2.14 -6.94 3.15
CA PHE A 134 -3.44 -6.83 3.79
C PHE A 134 -4.35 -5.83 3.06
N SER A 135 -3.79 -4.67 2.67
CA SER A 135 -4.53 -3.65 1.92
C SER A 135 -4.99 -4.17 0.56
N ILE A 136 -4.15 -4.94 -0.13
CA ILE A 136 -4.50 -5.58 -1.41
C ILE A 136 -5.51 -6.70 -1.20
N ALA A 137 -5.33 -7.55 -0.18
CA ALA A 137 -6.24 -8.65 0.12
C ALA A 137 -7.66 -8.15 0.45
N HIS A 138 -7.76 -7.00 1.11
CA HIS A 138 -9.05 -6.40 1.46
C HIS A 138 -9.64 -5.54 0.33
N GLY A 139 -8.81 -4.78 -0.38
CA GLY A 139 -9.25 -3.81 -1.39
C GLY A 139 -9.42 -4.39 -2.79
N CYS A 140 -8.56 -5.31 -3.22
CA CYS A 140 -8.57 -5.83 -4.58
C CYS A 140 -9.76 -6.77 -4.83
N ARG A 141 -10.52 -6.52 -5.89
CA ARG A 141 -11.65 -7.37 -6.31
C ARG A 141 -11.25 -8.57 -7.16
N ASP A 142 -10.06 -8.54 -7.75
CA ASP A 142 -9.55 -9.66 -8.52
C ASP A 142 -9.29 -10.85 -7.58
N PRO A 143 -9.99 -11.98 -7.75
CA PRO A 143 -9.86 -13.13 -6.87
C PRO A 143 -8.49 -13.80 -6.96
N ILE A 144 -7.80 -13.69 -8.10
CA ILE A 144 -6.46 -14.26 -8.32
C ILE A 144 -5.44 -13.46 -7.53
N ILE A 145 -5.42 -12.12 -7.72
CA ILE A 145 -4.49 -11.23 -7.01
C ILE A 145 -4.74 -11.31 -5.50
N ARG A 146 -6.01 -11.30 -5.09
CA ARG A 146 -6.40 -11.41 -3.68
C ARG A 146 -5.93 -12.72 -3.04
N ARG A 147 -6.11 -13.86 -3.73
CA ARG A 147 -5.61 -15.16 -3.25
C ARG A 147 -4.09 -15.18 -3.18
N GLY A 148 -3.40 -14.57 -4.15
CA GLY A 148 -1.96 -14.42 -4.13
C GLY A 148 -1.49 -13.63 -2.91
N ALA A 149 -2.15 -12.52 -2.58
CA ALA A 149 -1.83 -11.73 -1.39
C ALA A 149 -2.08 -12.50 -0.08
N VAL A 150 -3.22 -13.19 0.03
CA VAL A 150 -3.55 -14.02 1.21
C VAL A 150 -2.59 -15.19 1.39
N ALA A 151 -2.10 -15.79 0.31
CA ALA A 151 -1.16 -16.90 0.38
C ALA A 151 0.24 -16.49 0.87
N LEU A 152 0.55 -15.19 0.88
CA LEU A 152 1.81 -14.63 1.37
C LEU A 152 1.71 -14.09 2.81
N LEU A 153 0.51 -14.06 3.39
CA LEU A 153 0.22 -13.69 4.79
C LEU A 153 0.18 -14.93 5.67
#